data_AF-A0A348N3U9-F1
#
_entry.id   AF-A0A348N3U9-F1
#
_cell.length_a   1.000
_cell.length_b   1.000
_cell.length_c   1.000
_cell.angle_alpha   90.00
_cell.angle_beta   90.00
_cell.angle_gamma   90.00
#
_symmetry.space_group_name_H-M   'P 1'
#
loop_
_entity.id
_entity.type
_entity.pdbx_description
1 polymer ?
#
loop_
_entity_poly.entity_id
_entity_poly.type
_entity_poly.pdbx_seq_one_letter_code
_entity_poly.pdbx_strand_id
1 'polypeptide(L)'
;IEILLLKRIDSNTWECLTRPGKKARVGARIIFGDGLLSGEIVDVVEEGNRLIRFEYDGIFEEILDKLGEMPLPPYITHKLKDK
;
A
#
# COMPACT_ATOMS: atom_id res chain seq x y z
N ILE A 1 -8.41 5.57 7.64
CA ILE A 1 -8.77 5.23 6.24
C ILE A 1 -8.39 3.79 6.10
N GLU A 2 -9.32 2.93 5.71
CA GLU A 2 -9.00 1.54 5.44
C GLU A 2 -8.38 1.43 4.05
N ILE A 3 -7.29 0.68 3.95
CA ILE A 3 -6.58 0.44 2.70
C ILE A 3 -6.38 -1.06 2.58
N LEU A 4 -6.85 -1.61 1.47
CA LEU A 4 -6.64 -3.01 1.12
C LEU A 4 -5.66 -3.05 -0.05
N LEU A 5 -4.54 -3.73 0.13
CA LEU A 5 -3.59 -3.99 -0.95
C LEU A 5 -4.25 -4.96 -1.93
N LEU A 6 -4.36 -4.57 -3.20
CA LEU A 6 -4.82 -5.43 -4.27
C LEU A 6 -3.60 -6.00 -4.98
N LYS A 7 -2.93 -5.18 -5.79
CA LYS A 7 -1.89 -5.64 -6.70
C LYS A 7 -0.63 -4.81 -6.59
N ARG A 8 0.53 -5.46 -6.57
CA ARG A 8 1.83 -4.77 -6.67
C ARG A 8 2.07 -4.34 -8.11
N ILE A 9 2.28 -3.04 -8.32
CA ILE A 9 2.57 -2.47 -9.64
C ILE A 9 4.08 -2.37 -9.85
N ASP A 10 4.80 -1.90 -8.84
CA ASP A 10 6.25 -1.82 -8.83
C ASP A 10 6.83 -2.12 -7.44
N SER A 11 8.13 -1.87 -7.23
CA SER A 11 8.80 -2.17 -5.98
C SER A 11 8.10 -1.59 -4.73
N ASN A 12 7.59 -0.36 -4.84
CA ASN A 12 7.01 0.39 -3.72
C ASN A 12 5.58 0.86 -4.00
N THR A 13 5.08 0.73 -5.22
CA THR A 13 3.73 1.16 -5.61
C THR A 13 2.78 -0.02 -5.69
N TRP A 14 1.63 0.15 -5.06
CA TRP A 14 0.55 -0.83 -5.04
C TRP A 14 -0.76 -0.20 -5.48
N GLU A 15 -1.52 -0.96 -6.24
CA GLU A 15 -2.94 -0.72 -6.42
C GLU A 15 -3.69 -1.14 -5.16
N CYS A 16 -4.41 -0.19 -4.58
CA CYS A 16 -5.09 -0.34 -3.31
C CYS A 16 -6.54 0.12 -3.40
N LEU A 17 -7.42 -0.58 -2.71
CA LEU A 17 -8.79 -0.11 -2.49
C LEU A 17 -8.82 0.73 -1.21
N THR A 18 -9.37 1.95 -1.29
CA THR A 18 -9.45 2.87 -0.15
C THR A 18 -10.89 3.08 0.29
N ARG A 19 -11.17 2.96 1.60
CA ARG A 19 -12.48 3.24 2.19
C ARG A 19 -12.37 4.18 3.40
N PRO A 20 -13.09 5.32 3.42
CA PRO A 20 -13.79 5.96 2.30
C PRO A 20 -12.82 6.63 1.32
N GLY A 21 -12.93 6.32 0.02
CA GLY A 21 -12.05 6.87 -1.04
C GLY A 21 -12.09 8.40 -1.22
N LYS A 22 -13.04 9.09 -0.57
CA LYS A 22 -13.22 10.56 -0.66
C LYS A 22 -12.03 11.34 -0.08
N LYS A 23 -11.29 10.75 0.86
CA LYS A 23 -10.08 11.34 1.47
C LYS A 23 -8.80 10.98 0.71
N ALA A 24 -8.86 9.97 -0.16
CA ALA A 24 -7.74 9.49 -0.93
C ALA A 24 -7.66 10.22 -2.29
N ARG A 25 -7.08 11.43 -2.30
CA ARG A 25 -6.81 12.18 -3.53
C ARG A 25 -5.34 12.03 -3.92
N VAL A 26 -5.02 12.22 -5.19
CA VAL A 26 -3.62 12.28 -5.64
C VAL A 26 -2.86 13.35 -4.85
N GLY A 27 -1.65 13.01 -4.42
CA GLY A 27 -0.79 13.80 -3.53
C GLY A 27 -1.14 13.71 -2.04
N ALA A 28 -2.22 13.03 -1.66
CA ALA A 28 -2.51 12.82 -0.24
C ALA A 28 -1.57 11.76 0.35
N ARG A 29 -1.01 12.07 1.51
CA ARG A 29 -0.14 11.18 2.28
C ARG A 29 -0.90 10.56 3.44
N ILE A 30 -0.63 9.29 3.68
CA ILE A 30 -1.22 8.48 4.72
C ILE A 30 -0.09 7.86 5.52
N ILE A 31 -0.14 7.97 6.84
CA ILE A 31 0.89 7.44 7.74
C ILE A 31 0.24 6.33 8.57
N PHE A 32 0.94 5.21 8.70
CA PHE A 32 0.53 4.02 9.45
C PHE A 32 1.54 3.70 10.54
N GLY A 33 1.07 3.10 11.64
CA GLY A 33 1.90 2.65 12.76
C GLY A 33 2.86 3.73 13.25
N ASP A 34 2.35 4.94 13.53
CA ASP A 34 3.11 6.06 14.06
C ASP A 34 4.35 6.47 13.23
N GLY A 35 4.35 6.22 11.92
CA GLY A 35 5.46 6.59 11.02
C GLY A 35 6.26 5.42 10.48
N LEU A 36 5.94 4.19 10.89
CA LEU A 36 6.60 2.97 10.39
C LEU A 36 6.41 2.76 8.89
N LEU A 37 5.27 3.17 8.36
CA LEU A 37 4.94 3.09 6.95
C LEU A 37 4.21 4.36 6.54
N SER A 38 4.60 4.94 5.42
CA SER A 38 3.85 6.03 4.81
C SER A 38 3.49 5.69 3.38
N GLY A 39 2.36 6.20 2.91
CA GLY A 39 1.82 5.94 1.58
C GLY A 39 1.38 7.25 0.95
N GLU A 40 1.92 7.57 -0.22
CA GLU A 40 1.48 8.70 -1.04
C GLU A 40 0.62 8.19 -2.20
N ILE A 41 -0.57 8.77 -2.36
CA ILE A 41 -1.42 8.44 -3.50
C ILE A 41 -0.85 9.14 -4.73
N VAL A 42 -0.29 8.35 -5.64
CA VAL A 42 0.33 8.85 -6.87
C VAL A 42 -0.68 8.91 -8.02
N ASP A 43 -1.72 8.07 -8.00
CA ASP A 43 -2.74 8.08 -9.06
C ASP A 43 -4.07 7.45 -8.63
N VAL A 44 -5.10 7.66 -9.46
CA VAL A 44 -6.43 7.06 -9.38
C VAL A 44 -6.68 6.29 -10.68
N VAL A 45 -6.76 4.96 -10.58
CA VAL A 45 -7.04 4.12 -11.76
C VAL A 45 -8.53 3.87 -11.93
N GLU A 46 -8.89 3.22 -13.04
CA GLU A 46 -10.25 2.79 -13.34
C GLU A 46 -10.85 1.97 -12.18
N GLU A 47 -12.17 2.00 -12.03
CA GLU A 47 -12.92 1.48 -10.87
C GLU A 47 -12.72 2.23 -9.54
N GLY A 48 -11.88 3.27 -9.51
CA GLY A 48 -11.68 4.09 -8.32
C GLY A 48 -10.71 3.49 -7.31
N ASN A 49 -9.86 2.55 -7.74
CA ASN A 49 -8.70 2.13 -6.97
C ASN A 49 -7.66 3.25 -6.93
N ARG A 50 -6.70 3.14 -6.02
CA ARG A 50 -5.63 4.12 -5.81
C ARG A 50 -4.30 3.47 -6.01
N LEU A 51 -3.43 4.10 -6.78
CA LEU A 51 -2.02 3.76 -6.78
C LEU A 51 -1.38 4.48 -5.61
N ILE A 52 -0.87 3.71 -4.66
CA ILE A 52 -0.22 4.22 -3.45
C ILE A 52 1.23 3.79 -3.50
N ARG A 53 2.14 4.77 -3.49
CA ARG A 53 3.57 4.55 -3.31
C ARG A 53 3.87 4.55 -1.83
N PHE A 54 4.40 3.44 -1.34
CA PHE A 54 4.80 3.28 0.04
C PHE A 54 6.26 3.68 0.26
N GLU A 55 6.52 4.39 1.34
CA GLU A 55 7.84 4.71 1.87
C GLU A 55 7.97 4.13 3.27
N TYR A 56 9.03 3.35 3.46
CA TYR A 56 9.29 2.59 4.67
C TYR A 56 10.78 2.26 4.79
N ASP A 57 11.23 2.02 6.03
CA ASP A 57 12.59 1.61 6.32
C ASP A 57 12.63 0.12 6.69
N GLY A 58 13.28 -0.69 5.86
CA GLY A 58 13.46 -2.13 6.09
C GLY A 58 12.63 -3.01 5.16
N ILE A 59 12.09 -4.12 5.68
CA ILE A 59 11.34 -5.10 4.90
C ILE A 59 9.85 -4.79 5.01
N PHE A 60 9.20 -4.53 3.87
CA PHE A 60 7.78 -4.18 3.80
C PHE A 60 6.88 -5.17 4.55
N GLU A 61 7.13 -6.47 4.38
CA GLU A 61 6.32 -7.53 5.01
C GLU A 61 6.44 -7.54 6.54
N GLU A 62 7.64 -7.34 7.08
CA GLU A 62 7.82 -7.23 8.54
C GLU A 62 7.09 -6.00 9.10
N ILE A 63 7.03 -4.93 8.33
CA ILE A 63 6.31 -3.72 8.72
C ILE A 63 4.80 -3.97 8.68
N LEU A 64 4.29 -4.68 7.69
CA LEU A 64 2.89 -5.09 7.64
C LEU A 64 2.51 -6.02 8.80
N ASP A 65 3.36 -6.99 9.14
CA ASP A 65 3.17 -7.87 10.30
C ASP A 65 3.10 -7.08 11.61
N LYS A 66 3.94 -6.03 11.75
CA LYS A 66 3.90 -5.11 12.90
C LYS A 66 2.64 -4.24 12.92
N LEU A 67 2.10 -3.90 11.75
CA LEU A 67 0.89 -3.08 11.62
C LEU A 67 -0.40 -3.88 11.92
N GLY A 68 -0.36 -5.21 11.88
CA GLY A 68 -1.36 -6.13 12.47
C GLY A 68 -2.78 -6.14 11.87
N GLU A 69 -3.18 -5.10 11.12
CA GLU A 69 -4.56 -4.91 10.64
C GLU A 69 -4.68 -4.86 9.12
N MET A 70 -3.57 -4.98 8.37
CA MET A 70 -3.60 -4.89 6.92
C MET A 70 -3.52 -6.30 6.30
N PRO A 71 -4.65 -6.90 5.87
CA PRO A 71 -4.60 -8.21 5.24
C PRO A 71 -3.83 -8.13 3.93
N LEU A 72 -2.72 -8.85 3.87
CA LEU A 72 -2.00 -9.12 2.62
C LEU A 72 -2.90 -9.97 1.72
N PRO A 73 -3.09 -9.61 0.43
CA PRO A 73 -3.79 -10.49 -0.48
C PRO A 73 -3.08 -11.86 -0.59
N PRO A 74 -3.85 -12.95 -0.73
CA PRO A 74 -3.37 -14.32 -0.53
C PRO A 74 -2.30 -14.78 -1.53
N TYR A 75 -2.06 -14.02 -2.59
CA TYR A 75 -1.13 -14.36 -3.66
C TYR A 75 0.22 -13.62 -3.57
N ILE A 76 0.47 -12.85 -2.51
CA ILE A 76 1.81 -12.30 -2.22
C ILE A 76 2.63 -13.41 -1.57
N THR A 77 2.95 -14.44 -2.35
CA THR A 77 3.93 -15.43 -1.96
C THR A 77 5.27 -14.96 -2.50
N HIS A 78 6.12 -14.48 -1.60
CA HIS A 78 7.46 -13.98 -1.84
C HIS A 78 8.25 -14.87 -2.81
N LYS A 79 8.49 -14.41 -4.04
CA LYS A 79 9.68 -14.75 -4.84
C LYS A 79 10.03 -13.58 -5.77
N LEU A 80 10.68 -12.57 -5.21
CA LEU A 80 11.61 -11.76 -5.99
C LEU A 80 12.78 -12.68 -6.38
N LYS A 81 12.63 -13.41 -7.49
CA LYS A 81 13.78 -13.88 -8.24
C LYS A 81 14.27 -12.70 -9.05
N ASP A 82 15.25 -12.02 -8.49
CA ASP A 82 16.15 -11.10 -9.18
C ASP A 82 16.66 -11.76 -10.48
N LYS A 83 16.49 -11.08 -11.62
CA LYS A 83 17.42 -11.18 -12.75
C LYS A 83 17.33 -9.97 -13.65
#